data_AF-A0A8T6SPE4-F1
#
_entry.id   AF-A0A8T6SPE4-F1
#
_cell.length_a   1.000
_cell.length_b   1.000
_cell.length_c   1.000
_cell.angle_alpha   90.00
_cell.angle_beta   90.00
_cell.angle_gamma   90.00
#
_symmetry.space_group_name_H-M   'P 1'
#
loop_
_entity.id
_entity.type
_entity.pdbx_description
1 polymer ?
#
loop_
_entity_poly.entity_id
_entity_poly.type
_entity_poly.pdbx_seq_one_letter_code
_entity_poly.pdbx_strand_id
1 'polypeptide(L)' 'MSKKQKVHSLTGRITIKLMHEAFKAVKRNRGAAGIDKVSIQMFEANLEENLIALMRDLKSRGQ' A
#
# COMPACT_ATOMS: atom_id res chain seq x y z
N MET A 1 19.61 -9.70 -27.75
CA MET A 1 19.43 -8.51 -26.87
C MET A 1 19.25 -9.00 -25.45
N SER A 2 20.21 -8.77 -24.55
CA SER A 2 20.06 -9.18 -23.15
C SER A 2 19.00 -8.29 -22.49
N LYS A 3 17.99 -8.94 -21.87
CA LYS A 3 16.95 -8.24 -21.12
C LYS A 3 17.66 -7.58 -19.92
N LYS A 4 17.72 -6.25 -19.88
CA LYS A 4 18.29 -5.49 -18.76
C LYS A 4 17.68 -6.02 -17.47
N GLN A 5 18.48 -6.70 -16.64
CA GLN A 5 18.04 -7.07 -15.29
C GLN A 5 17.79 -5.77 -14.53
N LYS A 6 16.52 -5.44 -14.28
CA LYS A 6 16.16 -4.31 -13.42
C LYS A 6 16.46 -4.72 -11.98
N VAL A 7 17.71 -4.54 -11.59
CA VAL A 7 18.15 -4.71 -10.21
C VAL A 7 17.43 -3.68 -9.33
N HIS A 8 16.47 -4.20 -8.56
CA HIS A 8 15.92 -3.64 -7.33
C HIS A 8 15.24 -2.27 -7.38
N SER A 9 14.05 -2.17 -7.98
CA SER A 9 13.18 -1.01 -7.65
C SER A 9 12.67 -1.17 -6.21
N LEU A 10 12.86 -0.14 -5.38
CA LEU A 10 12.38 -0.13 -3.98
C LEU A 10 10.84 -0.29 -3.94
N THR A 11 10.14 0.33 -4.87
CA THR A 11 8.68 0.18 -5.05
C THR A 11 8.28 -1.23 -5.50
N GLY A 12 9.15 -1.94 -6.23
CA GLY A 12 8.95 -3.32 -6.67
C GLY A 12 8.95 -4.31 -5.51
N ARG A 13 9.61 -3.95 -4.39
CA ARG A 13 9.62 -4.73 -3.14
C ARG A 13 8.34 -4.55 -2.32
N ILE A 14 7.44 -3.63 -2.70
CA ILE A 14 6.11 -3.53 -2.10
C ILE A 14 5.31 -4.74 -2.56
N THR A 15 5.06 -5.67 -1.64
CA THR A 15 4.25 -6.88 -1.85
C THR A 15 2.92 -6.76 -1.13
N ILE A 16 1.93 -7.55 -1.54
CA ILE A 16 0.62 -7.55 -0.87
C ILE A 16 0.74 -7.93 0.62
N LYS A 17 1.63 -8.86 0.96
CA LYS A 17 1.93 -9.23 2.35
C LYS A 17 2.43 -8.02 3.16
N LEU A 18 3.37 -7.25 2.60
CA LEU A 18 3.89 -6.04 3.24
C LEU A 18 2.78 -4.98 3.43
N MET A 19 1.88 -4.82 2.45
CA MET A 19 0.74 -3.91 2.56
C MET A 19 -0.18 -4.28 3.73
N HIS A 20 -0.46 -5.58 3.90
CA HIS A 20 -1.22 -6.11 5.04
C HIS A 20 -0.53 -5.86 6.38
N GLU A 21 0.78 -6.11 6.47
CA GLU A 21 1.56 -5.86 7.69
C GLU A 21 1.60 -4.37 8.05
N ALA A 22 1.75 -3.50 7.06
CA ALA A 22 1.71 -2.05 7.23
C ALA A 22 0.33 -1.58 7.72
N PHE A 23 -0.76 -2.08 7.13
CA PHE A 23 -2.11 -1.76 7.59
C PHE A 23 -2.34 -2.14 9.05
N LYS A 24 -1.89 -3.33 9.47
CA LYS A 24 -1.96 -3.77 10.87
C LYS A 24 -1.19 -2.84 11.81
N ALA A 25 -0.03 -2.33 11.38
CA ALA A 25 0.75 -1.38 12.16
C ALA A 25 0.00 -0.05 12.33
N VAL A 26 -0.60 0.50 11.26
CA VAL A 26 -1.41 1.72 11.34
C VAL A 26 -2.64 1.53 12.22
N LYS A 27 -3.37 0.41 12.05
CA LYS A 27 -4.54 0.07 12.87
C LYS A 27 -4.20 -0.02 14.36
N ARG A 28 -3.01 -0.52 14.71
CA ARG A 28 -2.52 -0.57 16.10
C ARG A 28 -2.35 0.82 16.72
N ASN A 29 -2.04 1.83 15.92
CA ASN A 29 -1.81 3.19 16.41
C ASN A 29 -3.10 3.92 16.80
N ARG A 30 -4.29 3.39 16.44
CA ARG A 30 -5.62 3.93 16.83
C ARG A 30 -5.81 5.42 16.50
N GLY A 31 -5.17 5.91 15.43
CA GLY A 31 -5.27 7.31 15.01
C GLY A 31 -6.68 7.70 14.56
N ALA A 32 -6.96 9.01 14.61
CA ALA A 32 -8.17 9.59 14.05
C ALA A 32 -8.10 9.67 12.51
N ALA A 33 -9.25 9.88 11.86
CA ALA A 33 -9.32 10.08 10.42
C ALA A 33 -8.55 11.35 9.99
N GLY A 34 -8.00 11.33 8.77
CA GLY A 34 -7.26 12.44 8.19
C GLY A 34 -8.17 13.51 7.57
N ILE A 35 -7.57 14.35 6.71
CA ILE A 35 -8.27 15.42 5.97
C ILE A 35 -9.37 14.85 5.05
N ASP A 36 -9.19 13.62 4.56
CA ASP A 36 -10.15 12.88 3.74
C ASP A 36 -11.34 12.32 4.52
N LYS A 37 -11.32 12.42 5.86
CA LYS A 37 -12.33 11.88 6.78
C LYS A 37 -12.55 10.37 6.67
N VAL A 38 -11.60 9.63 6.10
CA VAL A 38 -11.66 8.16 6.03
C VAL A 38 -11.09 7.58 7.33
N SER A 39 -11.93 6.87 8.09
CA SER A 39 -11.47 6.16 9.29
C SER A 39 -10.82 4.82 8.94
N ILE A 40 -10.04 4.25 9.86
CA ILE A 40 -9.49 2.89 9.72
C ILE A 40 -10.60 1.86 9.50
N GLN A 41 -11.76 2.04 10.15
CA GLN A 41 -12.90 1.12 10.01
C GLN A 41 -13.52 1.22 8.60
N MET A 42 -13.64 2.44 8.07
CA MET A 42 -14.13 2.65 6.70
C MET A 42 -13.19 2.04 5.67
N PHE A 43 -11.88 2.22 5.85
CA PHE A 43 -10.87 1.63 4.98
C PHE A 43 -10.88 0.09 5.05
N GLU A 44 -11.07 -0.47 6.24
CA GLU A 44 -11.08 -1.92 6.47
C GLU A 44 -12.31 -2.63 5.85
N ALA A 45 -13.43 -1.91 5.68
CA ALA A 45 -14.65 -2.47 5.10
C ALA A 45 -14.44 -3.02 3.67
N ASN A 46 -13.45 -2.50 2.95
CA ASN A 46 -13.03 -2.99 1.64
C ASN A 46 -11.51 -3.20 1.56
N LEU A 47 -10.95 -3.85 2.60
CA LEU A 47 -9.51 -3.90 2.84
C LEU A 47 -8.69 -4.36 1.63
N GLU A 48 -9.04 -5.48 1.00
CA GLU A 48 -8.21 -6.06 -0.06
C GLU A 48 -8.16 -5.16 -1.31
N GLU A 49 -9.31 -4.67 -1.76
CA GLU A 49 -9.38 -3.77 -2.92
C GLU A 49 -8.64 -2.45 -2.63
N ASN A 50 -8.81 -1.89 -1.43
CA ASN A 50 -8.14 -0.68 -1.02
C ASN A 50 -6.61 -0.87 -0.96
N LEU A 51 -6.11 -2.00 -0.45
CA LEU A 51 -4.68 -2.32 -0.44
C LEU A 51 -4.12 -2.52 -1.85
N ILE A 52 -4.86 -3.18 -2.74
CA ILE A 52 -4.45 -3.39 -4.14
C ILE A 52 -4.40 -2.04 -4.87
N ALA A 53 -5.42 -1.20 -4.73
CA ALA A 53 -5.45 0.13 -5.34
C ALA A 53 -4.27 0.99 -4.85
N LEU A 54 -4.06 1.07 -3.53
CA LEU A 54 -2.95 1.80 -2.94
C LEU A 54 -1.59 1.26 -3.39
N MET A 55 -1.42 -0.06 -3.48
CA MET A 55 -0.20 -0.69 -3.96
C MET A 55 0.09 -0.37 -5.43
N ARG A 56 -0.94 -0.28 -6.28
CA ARG A 56 -0.79 0.14 -7.68
C ARG A 56 -0.34 1.60 -7.76
N ASP A 57 -0.99 2.48 -7.00
CA ASP A 57 -0.64 3.90 -6.95
C ASP A 57 0.79 4.14 -6.47
N LEU A 58 1.22 3.43 -5.42
CA LEU A 58 2.60 3.52 -4.93
C LEU A 58 3.63 3.07 -5.96
N LYS A 59 3.27 2.14 -6.85
CA LYS A 59 4.15 1.63 -7.91
C LYS A 59 4.13 2.48 -9.19
N SER A 60 3.07 3.26 -9.43
CA SER A 60 2.92 4.10 -10.61
C SER A 60 3.46 5.53 -10.43
N ARG A 61 3.55 6.04 -9.19
CA ARG A 61 4.00 7.42 -8.87
C ARG A 61 5.45 7.78 -9.28
N GLY A 62 6.26 6.82 -9.72
CA GLY A 62 7.63 7.04 -10.16
C GLY A 62 7.92 6.62 -11.61
N GLN A 63 6.88 6.46 -12.43
CA GLN A 63 6.97 6.19 -13.87
C GLN A 63 6.91 7.48 -14.68
#